data_AF-A0ABD5G900-F1
#
_entry.id   AF-A0ABD5G900-F1
#
_cell.length_a   1.000
_cell.length_b   1.000
_cell.length_c   1.000
_cell.angle_alpha   90.00
_cell.angle_beta   90.00
_cell.angle_gamma   90.00
#
_symmetry.space_group_name_H-M   'P 1'
#
loop_
_entity.id
_entity.type
_entity.pdbx_description
1 polymer ?
#
loop_
_entity_poly.entity_id
_entity_poly.type
_entity_poly.pdbx_seq_one_letter_code
_entity_poly.pdbx_strand_id
1 'polypeptide(L)'
;MSNQVYANNMEVSCKAANGKSIACFPDVCFTPPQAPPTPTGVPIPYPNTGMASDTTNGTRTIKITGKEAMLKDKSYFKTSYGDEAGCAPKKGIVTSKIKGKVYFTSWSMNVKFEAENVVRHLDLTTHNHASPPGNTMPWTYADRMAFADGISQCSGEKDRAEKACGDTSKKMICPDISALQAASKARKQAKDKAGDNFQADPEYLKKHAEVQGHYGALAKTMNDDPCQKAMRCFLAPYKPNRCCPGQTGDHLVDAASFGPRDGAKIGGWSKYNTDKAPVMCAEGPNQTTATHGQMHTRRGVVALREADANGEWPRAKATETGAKAAKKTFPDSNCSQECLEAQLNKYHDKAKDDGPEKPIKANATMTSDPAERNKATAEMFGSESAR
;
A
#
# COMPACT_ATOMS: atom_id res chain seq x y z
N MET A 1 0.08 -12.68 -4.53
CA MET A 1 1.31 -11.85 -4.58
C MET A 1 1.06 -10.62 -5.45
N SER A 2 1.91 -9.58 -5.44
CA SER A 2 1.99 -8.68 -6.60
C SER A 2 3.08 -9.27 -7.50
N ASN A 3 2.79 -9.46 -8.77
CA ASN A 3 3.63 -10.23 -9.65
C ASN A 3 4.58 -9.37 -10.50
N GLN A 4 4.62 -8.06 -10.26
CA GLN A 4 5.60 -7.11 -10.81
C GLN A 4 5.70 -7.09 -12.35
N VAL A 5 4.74 -7.69 -13.05
CA VAL A 5 4.62 -7.64 -14.50
C VAL A 5 3.55 -6.61 -14.83
N TYR A 6 3.91 -5.60 -15.61
CA TYR A 6 3.06 -4.45 -15.89
C TYR A 6 2.82 -4.29 -17.40
N ALA A 7 1.62 -3.83 -17.74
CA ALA A 7 1.25 -3.38 -19.07
C ALA A 7 0.66 -1.97 -18.96
N ASN A 8 1.16 -1.01 -19.74
CA ASN A 8 0.78 0.40 -19.62
C ASN A 8 0.86 0.95 -18.19
N ASN A 9 1.88 0.53 -17.44
CA ASN A 9 2.08 0.92 -16.04
C ASN A 9 1.00 0.42 -15.05
N MET A 10 0.18 -0.56 -15.46
CA MET A 10 -0.82 -1.21 -14.62
C MET A 10 -0.51 -2.69 -14.52
N GLU A 11 -0.59 -3.25 -13.30
CA GLU A 11 -0.16 -4.62 -13.04
C GLU A 11 -1.02 -5.61 -13.82
N VAL A 12 -0.40 -6.53 -14.54
CA VAL A 12 -1.11 -7.56 -15.30
C VAL A 12 -1.77 -8.52 -14.31
N SER A 13 -3.09 -8.68 -14.45
CA SER A 13 -3.85 -9.64 -13.66
C SER A 13 -3.40 -11.06 -13.99
N CYS A 14 -3.09 -11.85 -12.96
CA CYS A 14 -2.73 -13.25 -13.11
C CYS A 14 -3.21 -14.06 -11.92
N LYS A 15 -3.23 -15.39 -12.05
CA LYS A 15 -3.74 -16.28 -11.02
C LYS A 15 -2.96 -16.25 -9.71
N ALA A 16 -1.67 -15.95 -9.76
CA ALA A 16 -0.87 -15.78 -8.54
C ALA A 16 -1.08 -14.40 -7.88
N ALA A 17 -1.82 -13.49 -8.52
CA ALA A 17 -2.07 -12.15 -8.00
C ALA A 17 -3.02 -12.17 -6.78
N ASN A 18 -2.84 -11.20 -5.89
CA ASN A 18 -3.79 -10.95 -4.78
C ASN A 18 -4.94 -10.01 -5.18
N GLY A 19 -5.10 -9.77 -6.48
CA GLY A 19 -6.11 -8.89 -7.02
C GLY A 19 -7.52 -9.26 -6.61
N LYS A 20 -8.35 -8.25 -6.32
CA LYS A 20 -9.79 -8.45 -6.15
C LYS A 20 -10.58 -7.34 -6.82
N SER A 21 -11.68 -7.70 -7.47
CA SER A 21 -12.78 -6.75 -7.71
C SER A 21 -13.71 -6.85 -6.52
N ILE A 22 -13.78 -5.82 -5.69
CA ILE A 22 -14.44 -5.86 -4.38
C ILE A 22 -15.81 -5.19 -4.47
N ALA A 23 -16.82 -5.83 -3.88
CA ALA A 23 -18.16 -5.29 -3.69
C ALA A 23 -18.75 -4.65 -4.96
N CYS A 24 -18.59 -5.32 -6.11
CA CYS A 24 -19.26 -4.96 -7.35
C CYS A 24 -20.77 -5.03 -7.12
N PHE A 25 -21.41 -3.87 -7.18
CA PHE A 25 -22.78 -3.65 -6.74
C PHE A 25 -23.48 -2.71 -7.74
N PRO A 26 -24.80 -2.85 -7.96
CA PRO A 26 -25.70 -3.88 -7.42
C PRO A 26 -25.65 -5.20 -8.20
N ASP A 27 -25.62 -6.32 -7.48
CA ASP A 27 -25.94 -7.66 -8.00
C ASP A 27 -27.36 -8.06 -7.58
N VAL A 28 -28.38 -7.74 -8.38
CA VAL A 28 -29.77 -8.02 -7.98
C VAL A 28 -30.05 -9.52 -8.13
N CYS A 29 -30.23 -10.20 -7.01
CA CYS A 29 -30.60 -11.61 -6.96
C CYS A 29 -31.91 -11.81 -6.20
N PHE A 30 -32.65 -12.85 -6.57
CA PHE A 30 -33.88 -13.23 -5.90
C PHE A 30 -33.59 -14.06 -4.65
N THR A 31 -34.12 -13.61 -3.52
CA THR A 31 -33.92 -14.21 -2.19
C THR A 31 -35.22 -14.87 -1.73
N PRO A 32 -35.16 -16.10 -1.18
CA PRO A 32 -36.36 -16.78 -0.69
C PRO A 32 -37.06 -15.96 0.41
N PRO A 33 -38.39 -15.73 0.31
CA PRO A 33 -39.14 -15.02 1.35
C PRO A 33 -39.26 -15.87 2.61
N GLN A 34 -39.32 -15.23 3.79
CA GLN A 34 -39.60 -15.91 5.06
C GLN A 34 -41.12 -16.18 5.28
N ALA A 35 -41.99 -15.51 4.52
CA ALA A 35 -43.45 -15.64 4.55
C ALA A 35 -43.95 -16.24 3.21
N PRO A 36 -45.24 -16.63 3.05
CA PRO A 36 -45.66 -17.68 2.10
C PRO A 36 -45.13 -17.48 0.67
N PRO A 37 -44.82 -18.57 -0.04
CA PRO A 37 -43.91 -18.57 -1.18
C PRO A 37 -44.40 -17.66 -2.31
N THR A 38 -43.68 -16.57 -2.56
CA THR A 38 -43.72 -15.91 -3.87
C THR A 38 -42.94 -16.78 -4.87
N PRO A 39 -43.48 -17.07 -6.07
CA PRO A 39 -42.90 -18.08 -6.98
C PRO A 39 -41.44 -17.80 -7.39
N THR A 40 -41.04 -16.53 -7.40
CA THR A 40 -39.72 -16.10 -7.90
C THR A 40 -38.75 -15.63 -6.82
N GLY A 41 -39.19 -15.38 -5.59
CA GLY A 41 -38.41 -14.71 -4.53
C GLY A 41 -38.48 -13.19 -4.56
N VAL A 42 -37.83 -12.53 -3.59
CA VAL A 42 -37.74 -11.06 -3.47
C VAL A 42 -36.42 -10.57 -4.09
N PRO A 43 -36.43 -9.62 -5.05
CA PRO A 43 -35.19 -9.11 -5.63
C PRO A 43 -34.45 -8.21 -4.64
N ILE A 44 -33.22 -8.59 -4.28
CA ILE A 44 -32.36 -7.88 -3.33
C ILE A 44 -30.99 -7.65 -4.00
N PRO A 45 -30.43 -6.43 -3.93
CA PRO A 45 -29.10 -6.17 -4.47
C PRO A 45 -28.01 -6.65 -3.49
N TYR A 46 -27.05 -7.42 -4.00
CA TYR A 46 -25.92 -7.96 -3.26
C TYR A 46 -24.59 -7.35 -3.74
N PRO A 47 -23.59 -7.21 -2.86
CA PRO A 47 -22.23 -6.86 -3.27
C PRO A 47 -21.45 -8.13 -3.64
N ASN A 48 -20.83 -8.15 -4.82
CA ASN A 48 -20.03 -9.30 -5.26
C ASN A 48 -18.53 -9.01 -5.28
N THR A 49 -17.74 -9.97 -4.77
CA THR A 49 -16.28 -9.92 -4.80
C THR A 49 -15.72 -11.05 -5.67
N GLY A 50 -14.81 -10.72 -6.57
CA GLY A 50 -14.09 -11.68 -7.42
C GLY A 50 -12.60 -11.65 -7.12
N MET A 51 -11.94 -12.81 -7.12
CA MET A 51 -10.53 -12.92 -6.74
C MET A 51 -9.66 -13.39 -7.90
N ALA A 52 -8.49 -12.77 -8.04
CA ALA A 52 -7.52 -13.15 -9.06
C ALA A 52 -7.01 -14.59 -8.91
N SER A 53 -7.00 -15.14 -7.70
CA SER A 53 -6.71 -16.55 -7.44
C SER A 53 -7.62 -17.52 -8.18
N ASP A 54 -8.84 -17.10 -8.55
CA ASP A 54 -9.82 -17.91 -9.27
C ASP A 54 -9.69 -17.79 -10.79
N THR A 55 -8.63 -17.15 -11.29
CA THR A 55 -8.35 -17.05 -12.72
C THR A 55 -8.41 -18.43 -13.38
N THR A 56 -9.14 -18.51 -14.48
CA THR A 56 -9.29 -19.69 -15.33
C THR A 56 -9.14 -19.27 -16.79
N ASN A 57 -8.63 -20.18 -17.64
CA ASN A 57 -8.38 -19.95 -19.06
C ASN A 57 -7.42 -18.78 -19.34
N GLY A 58 -6.38 -18.64 -18.53
CA GLY A 58 -5.29 -17.70 -18.74
C GLY A 58 -4.30 -18.17 -19.80
N THR A 59 -3.16 -17.48 -19.87
CA THR A 59 -2.04 -17.81 -20.76
C THR A 59 -1.51 -19.23 -20.53
N ARG A 60 -1.16 -19.91 -21.63
CA ARG A 60 -0.59 -21.27 -21.58
C ARG A 60 0.93 -21.25 -21.47
N THR A 61 1.59 -20.40 -22.25
CA THR A 61 3.03 -20.30 -22.44
C THR A 61 3.66 -19.23 -21.55
N ILE A 62 3.07 -18.03 -21.50
CA ILE A 62 3.57 -16.93 -20.66
C ILE A 62 3.11 -17.14 -19.23
N LYS A 63 4.04 -17.19 -18.26
CA LYS A 63 3.71 -17.36 -16.85
C LYS A 63 4.17 -16.15 -16.05
N ILE A 64 3.30 -15.69 -15.16
CA ILE A 64 3.58 -14.67 -14.17
C ILE A 64 3.60 -15.36 -12.81
N THR A 65 4.74 -15.34 -12.12
CA THR A 65 4.94 -16.07 -10.84
C THR A 65 4.55 -17.56 -10.96
N GLY A 66 4.96 -18.19 -12.06
CA GLY A 66 4.67 -19.60 -12.35
C GLY A 66 3.21 -19.93 -12.66
N LYS A 67 2.31 -18.93 -12.75
CA LYS A 67 0.89 -19.13 -13.03
C LYS A 67 0.42 -18.35 -14.26
N GLU A 68 -0.76 -18.71 -14.74
CA GLU A 68 -1.38 -18.11 -15.92
C GLU A 68 -1.76 -16.64 -15.70
N ALA A 69 -1.55 -15.81 -16.72
CA ALA A 69 -1.97 -14.41 -16.81
C ALA A 69 -3.31 -14.29 -17.53
N MET A 70 -4.07 -13.24 -17.23
CA MET A 70 -5.39 -13.05 -17.81
C MET A 70 -5.34 -12.38 -19.18
N LEU A 71 -6.14 -12.93 -20.08
CA LEU A 71 -6.30 -12.49 -21.46
C LEU A 71 -7.71 -11.97 -21.68
N LYS A 72 -7.80 -10.90 -22.47
CA LYS A 72 -9.04 -10.34 -23.01
C LYS A 72 -9.93 -11.45 -23.58
N ASP A 73 -11.24 -11.36 -23.31
CA ASP A 73 -12.34 -12.17 -23.86
C ASP A 73 -12.19 -13.71 -23.74
N LYS A 74 -11.21 -14.17 -22.97
CA LYS A 74 -10.86 -15.59 -22.84
C LYS A 74 -10.77 -16.03 -21.39
N SER A 75 -10.13 -15.23 -20.56
CA SER A 75 -9.91 -15.53 -19.15
C SER A 75 -11.01 -14.92 -18.26
N TYR A 76 -11.29 -15.56 -17.14
CA TYR A 76 -12.27 -15.08 -16.14
C TYR A 76 -11.90 -15.54 -14.74
N PHE A 77 -12.46 -14.90 -13.71
CA PHE A 77 -12.46 -15.49 -12.36
C PHE A 77 -13.62 -16.48 -12.26
N LYS A 78 -13.35 -17.67 -11.75
CA LYS A 78 -14.31 -18.78 -11.75
C LYS A 78 -15.58 -18.48 -10.93
N THR A 79 -15.44 -17.71 -9.86
CA THR A 79 -16.48 -17.54 -8.84
C THR A 79 -16.50 -16.11 -8.31
N SER A 80 -17.69 -15.50 -8.23
CA SER A 80 -17.98 -14.33 -7.41
C SER A 80 -18.52 -14.74 -6.04
N TYR A 81 -18.37 -13.90 -5.03
CA TYR A 81 -18.78 -14.17 -3.65
C TYR A 81 -19.56 -12.99 -3.07
N GLY A 82 -20.61 -13.25 -2.28
CA GLY A 82 -21.43 -12.23 -1.61
C GLY A 82 -22.91 -12.25 -1.99
N ASP A 83 -23.30 -13.02 -3.01
CA ASP A 83 -24.67 -13.17 -3.52
C ASP A 83 -25.34 -14.48 -3.10
N GLU A 84 -24.73 -15.28 -2.21
CA GLU A 84 -25.21 -16.62 -1.87
C GLU A 84 -26.62 -16.67 -1.26
N ALA A 85 -27.04 -15.58 -0.59
CA ALA A 85 -28.38 -15.46 -0.05
C ALA A 85 -29.47 -15.32 -1.14
N GLY A 86 -29.09 -14.89 -2.34
CA GLY A 86 -29.95 -14.81 -3.52
C GLY A 86 -30.27 -16.16 -4.16
N CYS A 87 -30.55 -17.19 -3.36
CA CYS A 87 -30.66 -18.57 -3.80
C CYS A 87 -32.07 -19.03 -4.18
N ALA A 88 -33.02 -18.11 -4.38
CA ALA A 88 -34.34 -18.47 -4.91
C ALA A 88 -34.23 -19.09 -6.32
N PRO A 89 -35.26 -19.79 -6.84
CA PRO A 89 -35.14 -20.53 -8.10
C PRO A 89 -34.58 -19.72 -9.27
N LYS A 90 -34.93 -18.43 -9.36
CA LYS A 90 -34.45 -17.53 -10.41
C LYS A 90 -33.05 -16.98 -10.18
N LYS A 91 -32.55 -16.87 -8.93
CA LYS A 91 -31.21 -16.34 -8.60
C LYS A 91 -30.98 -14.92 -9.14
N GLY A 92 -29.85 -14.62 -9.79
CA GLY A 92 -29.59 -13.33 -10.43
C GLY A 92 -30.64 -12.95 -11.47
N ILE A 93 -31.09 -11.70 -11.45
CA ILE A 93 -32.17 -11.20 -12.32
C ILE A 93 -31.85 -11.34 -13.81
N VAL A 94 -30.60 -11.11 -14.20
CA VAL A 94 -30.08 -11.20 -15.58
C VAL A 94 -29.59 -12.62 -15.87
N THR A 95 -28.69 -13.15 -15.04
CA THR A 95 -27.90 -14.35 -15.39
C THR A 95 -28.50 -15.64 -14.88
N SER A 96 -29.51 -15.56 -14.00
CA SER A 96 -30.09 -16.70 -13.28
C SER A 96 -29.05 -17.54 -12.52
N LYS A 97 -27.99 -16.88 -12.03
CA LYS A 97 -26.90 -17.48 -11.26
C LYS A 97 -26.68 -16.71 -9.96
N ILE A 98 -26.02 -17.40 -9.03
CA ILE A 98 -25.28 -16.84 -7.91
C ILE A 98 -23.89 -17.44 -7.99
N LYS A 99 -22.89 -16.75 -7.45
CA LYS A 99 -21.49 -17.16 -7.51
C LYS A 99 -20.98 -17.42 -8.92
N GLY A 100 -21.53 -16.71 -9.91
CA GLY A 100 -21.15 -16.83 -11.31
C GLY A 100 -19.72 -16.35 -11.59
N LYS A 101 -19.30 -16.41 -12.85
CA LYS A 101 -17.96 -15.97 -13.25
C LYS A 101 -17.82 -14.45 -13.17
N VAL A 102 -16.59 -13.96 -13.10
CA VAL A 102 -16.27 -12.53 -13.24
C VAL A 102 -15.48 -12.32 -14.52
N TYR A 103 -15.97 -11.43 -15.38
CA TYR A 103 -15.34 -11.09 -16.65
C TYR A 103 -14.86 -9.64 -16.64
N PHE A 104 -13.75 -9.41 -17.34
CA PHE A 104 -13.23 -8.07 -17.61
C PHE A 104 -13.88 -7.49 -18.85
N THR A 105 -14.14 -6.19 -18.81
CA THR A 105 -14.78 -5.39 -19.87
C THR A 105 -13.84 -4.31 -20.42
N SER A 106 -12.63 -4.19 -19.85
CA SER A 106 -11.52 -3.41 -20.41
C SER A 106 -10.19 -4.15 -20.25
N TRP A 107 -9.18 -3.73 -21.00
CA TRP A 107 -7.85 -4.37 -21.08
C TRP A 107 -6.82 -3.40 -21.66
N SER A 108 -5.55 -3.83 -21.72
CA SER A 108 -4.47 -3.09 -22.39
C SER A 108 -4.74 -2.81 -23.85
N MET A 109 -4.56 -1.57 -24.32
CA MET A 109 -4.78 -1.23 -25.72
C MET A 109 -3.68 -1.75 -26.66
N ASN A 110 -2.47 -2.00 -26.16
CA ASN A 110 -1.30 -2.30 -27.00
C ASN A 110 -0.36 -3.40 -26.48
N VAL A 111 -0.47 -3.83 -25.22
CA VAL A 111 0.33 -4.93 -24.68
C VAL A 111 -0.48 -6.22 -24.79
N LYS A 112 0.12 -7.22 -25.43
CA LYS A 112 -0.53 -8.49 -25.72
C LYS A 112 0.33 -9.67 -25.27
N PHE A 113 -0.31 -10.69 -24.70
CA PHE A 113 0.27 -12.00 -24.43
C PHE A 113 -0.47 -13.02 -25.29
N GLU A 114 0.28 -13.87 -26.00
CA GLU A 114 -0.30 -14.88 -26.89
C GLU A 114 -1.28 -14.27 -27.93
N ALA A 115 -0.88 -13.12 -28.51
CA ALA A 115 -1.67 -12.30 -29.44
C ALA A 115 -2.95 -11.65 -28.87
N GLU A 116 -3.24 -11.85 -27.59
CA GLU A 116 -4.41 -11.28 -26.91
C GLU A 116 -4.04 -10.17 -25.93
N ASN A 117 -4.88 -9.15 -25.84
CA ASN A 117 -4.65 -8.03 -24.94
C ASN A 117 -4.67 -8.49 -23.47
N VAL A 118 -3.73 -7.97 -22.67
CA VAL A 118 -3.63 -8.35 -21.26
C VAL A 118 -4.57 -7.51 -20.40
N VAL A 119 -5.18 -8.16 -19.40
CA VAL A 119 -6.00 -7.50 -18.38
C VAL A 119 -5.12 -6.97 -17.25
N ARG A 120 -5.44 -5.80 -16.71
CA ARG A 120 -4.58 -5.07 -15.80
C ARG A 120 -5.31 -4.52 -14.59
N HIS A 121 -4.52 -3.90 -13.72
CA HIS A 121 -5.00 -3.02 -12.67
C HIS A 121 -5.99 -1.97 -13.19
N LEU A 122 -7.08 -1.72 -12.45
CA LEU A 122 -8.20 -0.82 -12.77
C LEU A 122 -9.03 -1.16 -14.02
N ASP A 123 -8.74 -2.26 -14.71
CA ASP A 123 -9.62 -2.70 -15.78
C ASP A 123 -11.00 -3.12 -15.20
N LEU A 124 -12.07 -2.70 -15.88
CA LEU A 124 -13.44 -2.84 -15.41
C LEU A 124 -13.88 -4.30 -15.43
N THR A 125 -14.65 -4.72 -14.43
CA THR A 125 -15.24 -6.07 -14.38
C THR A 125 -16.75 -6.04 -14.21
N THR A 126 -17.41 -7.12 -14.60
CA THR A 126 -18.81 -7.43 -14.26
C THR A 126 -18.87 -8.83 -13.65
N HIS A 127 -19.80 -9.06 -12.73
CA HIS A 127 -19.84 -10.21 -11.83
C HIS A 127 -21.07 -11.09 -12.04
N ASN A 128 -21.04 -12.27 -11.43
CA ASN A 128 -22.12 -13.25 -11.40
C ASN A 128 -22.62 -13.67 -12.80
N HIS A 129 -21.70 -14.00 -13.69
CA HIS A 129 -22.00 -14.44 -15.06
C HIS A 129 -22.35 -15.94 -15.14
N ALA A 130 -23.30 -16.28 -16.01
CA ALA A 130 -23.39 -17.60 -16.66
C ALA A 130 -22.57 -17.61 -17.97
N SER A 131 -22.77 -16.56 -18.76
CA SER A 131 -22.04 -16.07 -19.94
C SER A 131 -22.22 -14.55 -20.00
N PRO A 132 -21.39 -13.78 -20.72
CA PRO A 132 -21.62 -12.34 -20.88
C PRO A 132 -23.04 -12.04 -21.41
N PRO A 133 -23.75 -11.01 -20.89
CA PRO A 133 -23.34 -10.03 -19.87
C PRO A 133 -23.47 -10.52 -18.41
N GLY A 134 -22.87 -9.78 -17.48
CA GLY A 134 -22.95 -10.06 -16.03
C GLY A 134 -24.24 -9.56 -15.40
N ASN A 135 -24.49 -9.96 -14.15
CA ASN A 135 -25.65 -9.51 -13.38
C ASN A 135 -25.41 -8.16 -12.67
N THR A 136 -24.15 -7.71 -12.63
CA THR A 136 -23.75 -6.39 -12.13
C THR A 136 -23.32 -5.44 -13.25
N MET A 137 -23.33 -4.14 -12.94
CA MET A 137 -22.76 -3.07 -13.77
C MET A 137 -21.22 -3.02 -13.69
N PRO A 138 -20.52 -2.40 -14.67
CA PRO A 138 -19.06 -2.35 -14.70
C PRO A 138 -18.45 -1.72 -13.43
N TRP A 139 -17.41 -2.35 -12.89
CA TRP A 139 -16.80 -1.97 -11.61
C TRP A 139 -15.27 -2.00 -11.63
N THR A 140 -14.65 -1.09 -10.88
CA THR A 140 -13.19 -0.89 -10.86
C THR A 140 -12.45 -1.90 -9.97
N TYR A 141 -11.22 -2.20 -10.36
CA TYR A 141 -10.30 -3.10 -9.63
C TYR A 141 -9.15 -2.26 -9.00
N ALA A 142 -9.16 -2.02 -7.66
CA ALA A 142 -8.31 -1.02 -6.95
C ALA A 142 -7.25 -1.62 -5.96
N ASP A 143 -6.07 -0.98 -5.80
CA ASP A 143 -4.86 -1.51 -5.10
C ASP A 143 -4.08 -0.49 -4.22
N ARG A 144 -4.33 0.83 -4.30
CA ARG A 144 -3.82 1.84 -3.32
C ARG A 144 -4.97 2.26 -2.38
N MET A 145 -4.66 2.60 -1.11
CA MET A 145 -5.60 2.82 0.03
C MET A 145 -6.13 1.56 0.75
N ALA A 146 -5.68 0.36 0.37
CA ALA A 146 -6.13 -0.89 0.97
C ALA A 146 -6.00 -0.96 2.51
N PHE A 147 -4.99 -0.28 3.09
CA PHE A 147 -4.82 -0.23 4.54
C PHE A 147 -5.87 0.66 5.21
N ALA A 148 -6.26 1.80 4.64
CA ALA A 148 -7.30 2.67 5.19
C ALA A 148 -8.73 2.20 4.90
N ASP A 149 -8.91 1.19 4.05
CA ASP A 149 -10.24 0.65 3.74
C ASP A 149 -10.96 0.12 4.99
N GLY A 150 -12.24 0.45 5.16
CA GLY A 150 -13.03 0.10 6.34
C GLY A 150 -12.58 0.72 7.68
N ILE A 151 -11.61 1.63 7.70
CA ILE A 151 -11.19 2.37 8.89
C ILE A 151 -11.94 3.71 8.95
N SER A 152 -12.76 3.92 9.98
CA SER A 152 -13.55 5.15 10.17
C SER A 152 -12.70 6.34 10.62
N GLN A 153 -11.62 6.07 11.36
CA GLN A 153 -10.62 7.06 11.79
C GLN A 153 -9.92 7.76 10.60
N CYS A 154 -9.98 7.17 9.41
CA CYS A 154 -9.41 7.72 8.18
C CYS A 154 -10.43 8.46 7.30
N SER A 155 -11.65 8.71 7.78
CA SER A 155 -12.71 9.38 6.98
C SER A 155 -12.27 10.77 6.51
N GLY A 156 -11.77 11.61 7.41
CA GLY A 156 -11.28 12.94 7.05
C GLY A 156 -10.11 12.90 6.06
N GLU A 157 -9.19 11.93 6.18
CA GLU A 157 -8.12 11.71 5.20
C GLU A 157 -8.68 11.33 3.83
N LYS A 158 -9.67 10.43 3.79
CA LYS A 158 -10.32 9.99 2.55
C LYS A 158 -11.00 11.16 1.84
N ASP A 159 -11.78 11.95 2.56
CA ASP A 159 -12.47 13.13 2.00
C ASP A 159 -11.47 14.13 1.43
N ARG A 160 -10.35 14.39 2.14
CA ARG A 160 -9.28 15.26 1.63
C ARG A 160 -8.63 14.71 0.38
N ALA A 161 -8.40 13.39 0.32
CA ALA A 161 -7.80 12.74 -0.82
C ALA A 161 -8.70 12.73 -2.04
N GLU A 162 -9.99 12.42 -1.87
CA GLU A 162 -11.00 12.49 -2.92
C GLU A 162 -11.12 13.91 -3.46
N LYS A 163 -11.16 14.92 -2.58
CA LYS A 163 -11.20 16.33 -2.99
C LYS A 163 -9.94 16.77 -3.73
N ALA A 164 -8.76 16.36 -3.26
CA ALA A 164 -7.48 16.81 -3.82
C ALA A 164 -7.09 16.08 -5.11
N CYS A 165 -7.41 14.79 -5.21
CA CYS A 165 -7.07 13.94 -6.35
C CYS A 165 -8.19 13.89 -7.41
N GLY A 166 -9.42 14.26 -7.03
CA GLY A 166 -10.61 13.98 -7.81
C GLY A 166 -10.87 12.47 -7.86
N ASP A 167 -10.34 11.82 -8.89
CA ASP A 167 -10.42 10.37 -9.03
C ASP A 167 -9.20 9.70 -8.39
N THR A 168 -9.36 9.21 -7.16
CA THR A 168 -8.32 8.51 -6.39
C THR A 168 -7.90 7.17 -6.99
N SER A 169 -8.63 6.69 -8.02
CA SER A 169 -8.26 5.52 -8.80
C SER A 169 -7.20 5.83 -9.88
N LYS A 170 -7.01 7.10 -10.26
CA LYS A 170 -6.01 7.48 -11.28
C LYS A 170 -4.58 7.33 -10.76
N LYS A 171 -3.67 6.99 -11.68
CA LYS A 171 -2.24 6.93 -11.37
C LYS A 171 -1.76 8.31 -10.91
N MET A 172 -1.19 8.32 -9.71
CA MET A 172 -0.51 9.46 -9.13
C MET A 172 0.67 9.93 -9.98
N ILE A 173 0.69 11.21 -10.31
CA ILE A 173 1.73 11.84 -11.13
C ILE A 173 2.96 12.08 -10.24
N CYS A 174 4.05 11.36 -10.51
CA CYS A 174 5.29 11.53 -9.78
C CYS A 174 6.19 12.58 -10.46
N PRO A 175 6.93 13.40 -9.69
CA PRO A 175 7.90 14.34 -10.24
C PRO A 175 9.00 13.66 -11.06
N ASP A 176 9.55 14.38 -12.02
CA ASP A 176 10.80 13.98 -12.66
C ASP A 176 11.97 14.08 -11.67
N ILE A 177 12.77 13.03 -11.60
CA ILE A 177 13.93 12.94 -10.71
C ILE A 177 15.25 12.86 -11.47
N SER A 178 15.27 13.16 -12.77
CA SER A 178 16.46 13.04 -13.61
C SER A 178 17.66 13.83 -13.04
N ALA A 179 17.41 15.03 -12.50
CA ALA A 179 18.44 15.84 -11.83
C ALA A 179 18.97 15.16 -10.55
N LEU A 180 18.09 14.60 -9.72
CA LEU A 180 18.48 13.85 -8.51
C LEU A 180 19.28 12.60 -8.87
N GLN A 181 18.91 11.89 -9.93
CA GLN A 181 19.63 10.71 -10.41
C GLN A 181 21.04 11.08 -10.91
N ALA A 182 21.15 12.16 -11.69
CA ALA A 182 22.42 12.68 -12.16
C ALA A 182 23.34 13.08 -10.99
N ALA A 183 22.81 13.84 -10.01
CA ALA A 183 23.54 14.23 -8.82
C ALA A 183 23.97 13.02 -7.99
N SER A 184 23.09 12.03 -7.83
CA SER A 184 23.40 10.79 -7.09
C SER A 184 24.51 9.98 -7.76
N LYS A 185 24.52 9.94 -9.10
CA LYS A 185 25.60 9.31 -9.89
C LYS A 185 26.91 10.07 -9.73
N ALA A 186 26.90 11.40 -9.81
CA ALA A 186 28.09 12.23 -9.60
C ALA A 186 28.66 12.08 -8.19
N ARG A 187 27.82 12.06 -7.15
CA ARG A 187 28.23 11.79 -5.77
C ARG A 187 28.87 10.41 -5.63
N LYS A 188 28.32 9.38 -6.28
CA LYS A 188 28.90 8.04 -6.27
C LYS A 188 30.30 8.05 -6.91
N GLN A 189 30.46 8.70 -8.06
CA GLN A 189 31.77 8.82 -8.72
C GLN A 189 32.80 9.56 -7.85
N ALA A 190 32.40 10.64 -7.18
CA ALA A 190 33.26 11.35 -6.24
C ALA A 190 33.67 10.45 -5.07
N LYS A 191 32.72 9.67 -4.52
CA LYS A 191 33.00 8.68 -3.48
C LYS A 191 34.01 7.63 -3.95
N ASP A 192 33.76 7.04 -5.11
CA ASP A 192 34.59 5.97 -5.66
C ASP A 192 36.03 6.48 -5.94
N LYS A 193 36.18 7.74 -6.37
CA LYS A 193 37.48 8.41 -6.57
C LYS A 193 38.22 8.70 -5.25
N ALA A 194 37.49 9.08 -4.20
CA ALA A 194 38.07 9.42 -2.90
C ALA A 194 38.47 8.21 -2.03
N GLY A 195 37.97 7.01 -2.36
CA GLY A 195 38.31 5.77 -1.65
C GLY A 195 37.84 5.76 -0.20
N ASP A 196 38.61 5.15 0.70
CA ASP A 196 38.20 4.91 2.09
C ASP A 196 38.02 6.20 2.92
N ASN A 197 38.72 7.28 2.54
CA ASN A 197 38.67 8.58 3.23
C ASN A 197 37.63 9.55 2.63
N PHE A 198 36.67 9.04 1.84
CA PHE A 198 35.67 9.87 1.17
C PHE A 198 34.90 10.81 2.11
N GLN A 199 34.77 10.47 3.39
CA GLN A 199 34.04 11.29 4.37
C GLN A 199 34.71 12.64 4.65
N ALA A 200 36.02 12.76 4.43
CA ALA A 200 36.77 14.01 4.56
C ALA A 200 37.05 14.69 3.21
N ASP A 201 36.68 14.05 2.09
CA ASP A 201 36.98 14.55 0.75
C ASP A 201 36.08 15.75 0.37
N PRO A 202 36.64 16.92 0.01
CA PRO A 202 35.84 18.10 -0.31
C PRO A 202 34.94 17.93 -1.55
N GLU A 203 35.37 17.14 -2.54
CA GLU A 203 34.58 16.90 -3.76
C GLU A 203 33.36 16.04 -3.42
N TYR A 204 33.55 14.96 -2.66
CA TYR A 204 32.47 14.13 -2.14
C TYR A 204 31.50 14.94 -1.28
N LEU A 205 31.99 15.73 -0.32
CA LEU A 205 31.14 16.52 0.57
C LEU A 205 30.28 17.53 -0.20
N LYS A 206 30.86 18.20 -1.21
CA LYS A 206 30.11 19.07 -2.11
C LYS A 206 29.03 18.30 -2.86
N LYS A 207 29.36 17.17 -3.48
CA LYS A 207 28.38 16.33 -4.21
C LYS A 207 27.33 15.72 -3.29
N HIS A 208 27.69 15.43 -2.04
CA HIS A 208 26.75 14.98 -1.03
C HIS A 208 25.73 16.07 -0.71
N ALA A 209 26.16 17.30 -0.48
CA ALA A 209 25.28 18.45 -0.25
C ALA A 209 24.36 18.72 -1.46
N GLU A 210 24.87 18.62 -2.69
CA GLU A 210 24.06 18.73 -3.92
C GLU A 210 22.91 17.71 -3.92
N VAL A 211 23.20 16.44 -3.59
CA VAL A 211 22.17 15.38 -3.50
C VAL A 211 21.13 15.68 -2.41
N GLN A 212 21.55 16.17 -1.24
CA GLN A 212 20.60 16.57 -0.18
C GLN A 212 19.69 17.71 -0.65
N GLY A 213 20.23 18.70 -1.37
CA GLY A 213 19.45 19.78 -1.98
C GLY A 213 18.39 19.27 -2.95
N HIS A 214 18.72 18.28 -3.79
CA HIS A 214 17.76 17.65 -4.69
C HIS A 214 16.65 16.88 -3.97
N TYR A 215 16.96 16.18 -2.87
CA TYR A 215 15.91 15.55 -2.05
C TYR A 215 15.01 16.60 -1.38
N GLY A 216 15.56 17.72 -0.92
CA GLY A 216 14.78 18.84 -0.40
C GLY A 216 13.82 19.43 -1.44
N ALA A 217 14.29 19.60 -2.69
CA ALA A 217 13.45 20.05 -3.80
C ALA A 217 12.36 19.03 -4.17
N LEU A 218 12.67 17.73 -4.15
CA LEU A 218 11.68 16.67 -4.34
C LEU A 218 10.61 16.70 -3.24
N ALA A 219 11.02 16.77 -1.97
CA ALA A 219 10.09 16.83 -0.84
C ALA A 219 9.16 18.06 -0.94
N LYS A 220 9.70 19.21 -1.33
CA LYS A 220 8.91 20.42 -1.61
C LYS A 220 7.92 20.18 -2.76
N THR A 221 8.36 19.63 -3.89
CA THR A 221 7.50 19.38 -5.05
C THR A 221 6.35 18.42 -4.71
N MET A 222 6.65 17.36 -3.96
CA MET A 222 5.64 16.41 -3.45
C MET A 222 4.67 17.08 -2.46
N ASN A 223 5.15 18.05 -1.68
CA ASN A 223 4.32 18.83 -0.77
C ASN A 223 3.54 19.95 -1.47
N ASP A 224 3.95 20.42 -2.64
CA ASP A 224 3.21 21.46 -3.36
C ASP A 224 2.01 20.87 -4.14
N ASP A 225 2.06 19.58 -4.48
CA ASP A 225 0.95 18.84 -5.10
C ASP A 225 -0.11 18.44 -4.05
N PRO A 226 -1.36 18.94 -4.13
CA PRO A 226 -2.40 18.63 -3.15
C PRO A 226 -2.77 17.16 -3.06
N CYS A 227 -2.76 16.44 -4.19
CA CYS A 227 -3.12 15.03 -4.23
C CYS A 227 -2.01 14.17 -3.61
N GLN A 228 -0.75 14.44 -3.95
CA GLN A 228 0.42 13.78 -3.33
C GLN A 228 0.45 14.00 -1.82
N LYS A 229 0.23 15.25 -1.40
CA LYS A 229 0.16 15.64 0.01
C LYS A 229 -0.92 14.87 0.77
N ALA A 230 -2.13 14.79 0.22
CA ALA A 230 -3.24 14.06 0.83
C ALA A 230 -2.98 12.54 0.84
N MET A 231 -2.45 12.00 -0.25
CA MET A 231 -2.22 10.57 -0.39
C MET A 231 -1.08 10.03 0.49
N ARG A 232 -0.20 10.92 0.99
CA ARG A 232 0.84 10.56 1.95
C ARG A 232 0.27 9.94 3.24
N CYS A 233 -0.97 10.28 3.61
CA CYS A 233 -1.61 9.74 4.81
C CYS A 233 -2.08 8.28 4.68
N PHE A 234 -2.04 7.69 3.48
CA PHE A 234 -2.39 6.29 3.28
C PHE A 234 -1.15 5.43 3.17
N LEU A 235 -0.99 4.52 4.14
CA LEU A 235 0.11 3.59 4.16
C LEU A 235 -0.06 2.58 3.01
N ALA A 236 1.07 2.16 2.46
CA ALA A 236 1.16 1.17 1.39
C ALA A 236 1.95 -0.05 1.87
N PRO A 237 1.85 -1.23 1.22
CA PRO A 237 2.75 -2.32 1.55
C PRO A 237 4.18 -1.97 1.10
N TYR A 238 5.20 -2.43 1.81
CA TYR A 238 6.60 -2.27 1.34
C TYR A 238 6.82 -2.88 -0.06
N LYS A 239 6.19 -4.04 -0.34
CA LYS A 239 6.10 -4.62 -1.68
C LYS A 239 4.67 -4.98 -2.09
N PRO A 240 4.25 -4.56 -3.29
CA PRO A 240 5.04 -3.81 -4.29
C PRO A 240 5.26 -2.36 -3.84
N ASN A 241 6.42 -1.77 -4.19
CA ASN A 241 6.70 -0.38 -3.85
C ASN A 241 5.66 0.52 -4.51
N ARG A 242 4.99 1.33 -3.68
CA ARG A 242 4.01 2.32 -4.12
C ARG A 242 4.53 3.74 -3.91
N CYS A 243 5.81 3.98 -3.70
CA CYS A 243 6.34 5.33 -3.57
C CYS A 243 6.81 5.88 -4.92
N CYS A 244 6.80 7.21 -5.06
CA CYS A 244 7.33 7.84 -6.25
C CYS A 244 8.85 7.61 -6.36
N PRO A 245 9.43 7.66 -7.56
CA PRO A 245 10.89 7.66 -7.71
C PRO A 245 11.53 8.73 -6.80
N GLY A 246 12.66 8.38 -6.17
CA GLY A 246 13.32 9.26 -5.18
C GLY A 246 12.73 9.17 -3.76
N GLN A 247 11.61 8.47 -3.59
CA GLN A 247 11.09 8.07 -2.28
C GLN A 247 11.34 6.57 -2.03
N THR A 248 11.37 6.21 -0.76
CA THR A 248 11.32 4.83 -0.31
C THR A 248 10.23 4.66 0.74
N GLY A 249 9.72 3.44 0.88
CA GLY A 249 8.75 3.11 1.91
C GLY A 249 9.44 2.90 3.24
N ASP A 250 9.14 3.75 4.22
CA ASP A 250 9.60 3.63 5.60
C ASP A 250 8.53 2.94 6.45
N HIS A 251 8.93 1.86 7.13
CA HIS A 251 8.10 1.13 8.09
C HIS A 251 7.94 1.93 9.37
N LEU A 252 6.84 2.66 9.55
CA LEU A 252 6.62 3.51 10.75
C LEU A 252 6.75 2.75 12.08
N VAL A 253 6.42 1.46 12.09
CA VAL A 253 6.88 0.51 13.12
C VAL A 253 8.03 -0.28 12.52
N ASP A 254 9.24 -0.07 13.03
CA ASP A 254 10.47 -0.56 12.40
C ASP A 254 10.43 -2.07 12.13
N ALA A 255 10.66 -2.47 10.89
CA ALA A 255 10.60 -3.89 10.54
C ALA A 255 11.65 -4.74 11.27
N ALA A 256 12.80 -4.14 11.61
CA ALA A 256 13.85 -4.80 12.40
C ALA A 256 13.41 -5.11 13.84
N SER A 257 12.37 -4.44 14.36
CA SER A 257 11.81 -4.70 15.68
C SER A 257 11.19 -6.09 15.81
N PHE A 258 10.89 -6.75 14.69
CA PHE A 258 10.27 -8.07 14.61
C PHE A 258 11.26 -9.19 14.23
N GLY A 259 12.56 -8.88 14.10
CA GLY A 259 13.60 -9.81 13.69
C GLY A 259 14.20 -9.53 12.31
N PRO A 260 15.10 -10.40 11.81
CA PRO A 260 15.79 -10.19 10.54
C PRO A 260 14.80 -10.15 9.38
N ARG A 261 15.15 -9.43 8.30
CA ARG A 261 14.33 -9.35 7.09
C ARG A 261 14.05 -10.75 6.54
N ASP A 262 15.11 -11.51 6.33
CA ASP A 262 15.12 -12.88 5.86
C ASP A 262 15.46 -13.78 7.05
N GLY A 263 14.46 -14.54 7.53
CA GLY A 263 14.62 -15.42 8.70
C GLY A 263 13.40 -15.44 9.60
N ALA A 264 13.52 -16.23 10.68
CA ALA A 264 12.49 -16.36 11.69
C ALA A 264 12.25 -15.03 12.43
N LYS A 265 10.97 -14.71 12.64
CA LYS A 265 10.56 -13.55 13.44
C LYS A 265 10.66 -13.86 14.92
N ILE A 266 10.71 -12.80 15.74
CA ILE A 266 10.70 -12.94 17.19
C ILE A 266 9.41 -13.62 17.68
N GLY A 267 9.47 -14.25 18.85
CA GLY A 267 8.30 -14.93 19.44
C GLY A 267 7.13 -13.97 19.66
N GLY A 268 5.92 -14.41 19.33
CA GLY A 268 4.72 -13.58 19.39
C GLY A 268 4.39 -12.85 18.07
N TRP A 269 5.27 -12.93 17.06
CA TRP A 269 5.18 -12.21 15.80
C TRP A 269 5.51 -13.08 14.58
N SER A 270 5.27 -14.39 14.66
CA SER A 270 5.64 -15.35 13.60
C SER A 270 4.98 -15.05 12.25
N LYS A 271 3.81 -14.39 12.26
CA LYS A 271 3.05 -14.02 11.05
C LYS A 271 3.51 -12.68 10.44
N TYR A 272 4.46 -11.96 11.06
CA TYR A 272 4.95 -10.67 10.55
C TYR A 272 5.72 -10.82 9.24
N ASN A 273 5.31 -10.05 8.22
CA ASN A 273 5.94 -10.02 6.91
C ASN A 273 6.44 -8.61 6.54
N THR A 274 7.75 -8.42 6.51
CA THR A 274 8.37 -7.13 6.16
C THR A 274 7.91 -6.56 4.82
N ASP A 275 7.67 -7.41 3.82
CA ASP A 275 7.25 -6.99 2.48
C ASP A 275 5.75 -6.60 2.43
N LYS A 276 4.95 -7.03 3.42
CA LYS A 276 3.51 -6.66 3.52
C LYS A 276 3.23 -5.62 4.57
N ALA A 277 4.18 -5.35 5.46
CA ALA A 277 4.03 -4.35 6.49
C ALA A 277 3.79 -2.96 5.88
N PRO A 278 2.93 -2.15 6.52
CA PRO A 278 2.57 -0.82 6.07
C PRO A 278 3.76 0.14 6.16
N VAL A 279 3.94 0.92 5.11
CA VAL A 279 4.99 1.93 4.98
C VAL A 279 4.43 3.26 4.52
N MET A 280 5.08 4.34 4.96
CA MET A 280 4.85 5.67 4.46
C MET A 280 5.94 6.03 3.45
N CYS A 281 5.55 6.66 2.34
CA CYS A 281 6.51 7.13 1.36
C CYS A 281 7.24 8.36 1.85
N ALA A 282 8.57 8.25 1.99
CA ALA A 282 9.44 9.32 2.43
C ALA A 282 10.58 9.52 1.44
N GLU A 283 10.98 10.77 1.21
CA GLU A 283 12.11 11.12 0.37
C GLU A 283 13.43 10.65 0.99
N GLY A 284 14.30 10.10 0.15
CA GLY A 284 15.58 9.55 0.56
C GLY A 284 15.65 8.02 0.45
N PRO A 285 16.84 7.44 0.27
CA PRO A 285 17.00 6.00 0.07
C PRO A 285 17.14 5.20 1.37
N ASN A 286 17.32 5.85 2.52
CA ASN A 286 17.70 5.19 3.76
C ASN A 286 17.38 6.02 5.02
N GLN A 287 17.63 5.41 6.17
CA GLN A 287 17.37 5.89 7.53
C GLN A 287 18.16 7.13 7.99
N THR A 288 19.02 7.72 7.14
CA THR A 288 19.79 8.92 7.49
C THR A 288 19.69 10.03 6.44
N THR A 289 18.85 9.86 5.43
CA THR A 289 18.76 10.82 4.32
C THR A 289 17.38 11.45 4.25
N ALA A 290 17.34 12.79 4.12
CA ALA A 290 16.13 13.57 3.90
C ALA A 290 15.00 13.22 4.88
N THR A 291 13.73 13.30 4.46
CA THR A 291 12.58 13.06 5.33
C THR A 291 12.54 11.63 5.87
N HIS A 292 13.05 10.63 5.13
CA HIS A 292 13.18 9.26 5.62
C HIS A 292 14.10 9.21 6.85
N GLY A 293 15.26 9.86 6.78
CA GLY A 293 16.17 9.98 7.92
C GLY A 293 15.60 10.76 9.10
N GLN A 294 14.77 11.77 8.84
CA GLN A 294 14.08 12.49 9.91
C GLN A 294 13.05 11.61 10.64
N MET A 295 12.29 10.77 9.92
CA MET A 295 11.36 9.83 10.55
C MET A 295 12.07 8.80 11.42
N HIS A 296 13.16 8.22 10.92
CA HIS A 296 14.00 7.33 11.73
C HIS A 296 14.57 8.05 12.95
N THR A 297 15.12 9.25 12.78
CA THR A 297 15.69 10.01 13.90
C THR A 297 14.66 10.31 14.98
N ARG A 298 13.45 10.75 14.61
CA ARG A 298 12.34 11.01 15.55
C ARG A 298 11.91 9.76 16.31
N ARG A 299 11.83 8.60 15.66
CA ARG A 299 11.49 7.34 16.35
C ARG A 299 12.64 6.83 17.20
N GLY A 300 13.86 6.94 16.69
CA GLY A 300 15.07 6.48 17.35
C GLY A 300 15.35 7.20 18.67
N VAL A 301 15.14 8.52 18.76
CA VAL A 301 15.32 9.25 20.03
C VAL A 301 14.29 8.83 21.09
N VAL A 302 13.07 8.45 20.68
CA VAL A 302 12.06 7.94 21.61
C VAL A 302 12.39 6.51 22.03
N ALA A 303 12.72 5.64 21.07
CA ALA A 303 13.14 4.27 21.34
C ALA A 303 14.34 4.21 22.31
N LEU A 304 15.33 5.10 22.13
CA LEU A 304 16.50 5.17 23.00
C LEU A 304 16.14 5.52 24.46
N ARG A 305 15.12 6.35 24.67
CA ARG A 305 14.74 6.87 26.00
C ARG A 305 13.69 6.01 26.70
N GLU A 306 12.79 5.39 25.95
CA GLU A 306 11.61 4.70 26.48
C GLU A 306 11.68 3.17 26.40
N ALA A 307 12.74 2.60 25.82
CA ALA A 307 12.97 1.16 25.91
C ALA A 307 13.16 0.70 27.36
N ASP A 308 12.67 -0.49 27.66
CA ASP A 308 12.93 -1.15 28.94
C ASP A 308 14.36 -1.69 29.03
N ALA A 309 14.69 -2.33 30.16
CA ALA A 309 16.01 -2.90 30.41
C ALA A 309 16.44 -3.99 29.39
N ASN A 310 15.49 -4.58 28.65
CA ASN A 310 15.75 -5.58 27.61
C ASN A 310 15.84 -4.97 26.20
N GLY A 311 15.77 -3.62 26.10
CA GLY A 311 15.68 -2.91 24.82
C GLY A 311 14.34 -3.16 24.12
N GLU A 312 13.28 -3.41 24.88
CA GLU A 312 11.94 -3.74 24.39
C GLU A 312 10.92 -2.68 24.79
N TRP A 313 9.80 -2.65 24.08
CA TRP A 313 8.65 -1.82 24.41
C TRP A 313 7.35 -2.40 23.83
N PRO A 314 6.18 -1.97 24.33
CA PRO A 314 4.90 -2.39 23.75
C PRO A 314 4.80 -1.96 22.28
N ARG A 315 4.28 -2.84 21.40
CA ARG A 315 4.05 -2.50 19.99
C ARG A 315 3.07 -1.32 19.82
N ALA A 316 2.20 -1.08 20.80
CA ALA A 316 1.35 0.11 20.90
C ALA A 316 2.18 1.39 20.97
N LYS A 317 3.22 1.42 21.81
CA LYS A 317 4.12 2.56 21.93
C LYS A 317 4.88 2.81 20.62
N ALA A 318 5.34 1.75 19.96
CA ALA A 318 5.98 1.88 18.65
C ALA A 318 5.03 2.43 17.58
N THR A 319 3.75 2.05 17.64
CA THR A 319 2.71 2.52 16.71
C THR A 319 2.42 4.01 16.91
N GLU A 320 2.20 4.43 18.16
CA GLU A 320 2.02 5.84 18.54
C GLU A 320 3.24 6.68 18.12
N THR A 321 4.44 6.20 18.45
CA THR A 321 5.70 6.88 18.12
C THR A 321 5.89 7.01 16.62
N GLY A 322 5.60 5.94 15.87
CA GLY A 322 5.70 5.92 14.41
C GLY A 322 4.75 6.90 13.72
N ALA A 323 3.47 6.90 14.13
CA ALA A 323 2.48 7.84 13.63
C ALA A 323 2.82 9.29 13.99
N LYS A 324 3.28 9.55 15.23
CA LYS A 324 3.70 10.90 15.67
C LYS A 324 4.91 11.38 14.89
N ALA A 325 5.92 10.54 14.69
CA ALA A 325 7.10 10.86 13.91
C ALA A 325 6.75 11.19 12.45
N ALA A 326 5.83 10.44 11.83
CA ALA A 326 5.32 10.73 10.50
C ALA A 326 4.65 12.12 10.44
N LYS A 327 3.76 12.44 11.39
CA LYS A 327 3.10 13.76 11.47
C LYS A 327 4.09 14.91 11.63
N LYS A 328 5.09 14.77 12.51
CA LYS A 328 6.11 15.81 12.71
C LYS A 328 7.03 15.95 11.48
N THR A 329 7.16 14.91 10.66
CA THR A 329 7.91 14.96 9.40
C THR A 329 7.14 15.61 8.28
N PHE A 330 5.83 15.39 8.22
CA PHE A 330 4.95 15.91 7.19
C PHE A 330 3.80 16.72 7.79
N PRO A 331 4.09 17.86 8.45
CA PRO A 331 3.06 18.63 9.15
C PRO A 331 1.97 19.12 8.18
N ASP A 332 2.33 19.48 6.96
CA ASP A 332 1.40 20.00 5.96
C ASP A 332 0.48 18.93 5.37
N SER A 333 0.83 17.63 5.47
CA SER A 333 -0.01 16.54 4.98
C SER A 333 -1.28 16.35 5.82
N ASN A 334 -1.35 16.98 7.01
CA ASN A 334 -2.51 16.93 7.90
C ASN A 334 -2.97 15.49 8.22
N CYS A 335 -2.06 14.52 8.27
CA CYS A 335 -2.44 13.16 8.63
C CYS A 335 -2.87 13.10 10.11
N SER A 336 -4.05 12.57 10.39
CA SER A 336 -4.45 12.34 11.77
C SER A 336 -3.60 11.23 12.41
N GLN A 337 -3.34 11.40 13.72
CA GLN A 337 -2.63 10.38 14.50
C GLN A 337 -3.43 9.08 14.48
N GLU A 338 -4.73 9.19 14.72
CA GLU A 338 -5.67 8.07 14.79
C GLU A 338 -5.75 7.28 13.48
N CYS A 339 -5.79 7.95 12.31
CA CYS A 339 -5.80 7.23 11.03
C CYS A 339 -4.50 6.45 10.79
N LEU A 340 -3.34 7.05 11.08
CA LEU A 340 -2.06 6.36 10.90
C LEU A 340 -1.94 5.19 11.86
N GLU A 341 -2.26 5.38 13.14
CA GLU A 341 -2.26 4.30 14.13
C GLU A 341 -3.24 3.18 13.75
N ALA A 342 -4.45 3.51 13.31
CA ALA A 342 -5.44 2.51 12.91
C ALA A 342 -4.97 1.69 11.70
N GLN A 343 -4.34 2.32 10.71
CA GLN A 343 -3.74 1.61 9.56
C GLN A 343 -2.61 0.67 10.00
N LEU A 344 -1.75 1.12 10.92
CA LEU A 344 -0.68 0.31 11.49
C LEU A 344 -1.26 -0.87 12.28
N ASN A 345 -2.21 -0.62 13.18
CA ASN A 345 -2.86 -1.64 14.02
C ASN A 345 -3.57 -2.69 13.16
N LYS A 346 -4.32 -2.29 12.12
CA LYS A 346 -5.00 -3.22 11.20
C LYS A 346 -4.08 -4.28 10.59
N TYR A 347 -2.82 -3.94 10.33
CA TYR A 347 -1.82 -4.91 9.88
C TYR A 347 -1.23 -5.70 11.06
N HIS A 348 -0.72 -5.01 12.08
CA HIS A 348 0.03 -5.64 13.15
C HIS A 348 -0.83 -6.56 14.04
N ASP A 349 -2.11 -6.26 14.22
CA ASP A 349 -3.05 -7.13 14.94
C ASP A 349 -3.28 -8.48 14.24
N LYS A 350 -3.07 -8.53 12.92
CA LYS A 350 -3.11 -9.78 12.14
C LYS A 350 -1.75 -10.49 12.11
N ALA A 351 -0.68 -9.74 12.36
CA ALA A 351 0.70 -10.22 12.33
C ALA A 351 1.16 -10.83 13.66
N LYS A 352 0.46 -10.54 14.76
CA LYS A 352 0.74 -11.16 16.06
C LYS A 352 0.27 -12.62 16.12
N ASP A 353 0.97 -13.40 16.91
CA ASP A 353 0.57 -14.75 17.27
C ASP A 353 -0.60 -14.72 18.24
N ASP A 354 -1.26 -15.86 18.41
CA ASP A 354 -2.43 -15.95 19.27
C ASP A 354 -2.01 -15.85 20.76
N GLY A 355 -2.86 -15.24 21.58
CA GLY A 355 -2.59 -15.00 23.00
C GLY A 355 -2.16 -13.56 23.32
N PRO A 356 -1.58 -13.33 24.51
CA PRO A 356 -1.15 -11.99 24.92
C PRO A 356 -0.08 -11.43 23.99
N GLU A 357 -0.27 -10.19 23.54
CA GLU A 357 0.68 -9.50 22.65
C GLU A 357 2.05 -9.38 23.32
N LYS A 358 3.09 -9.87 22.64
CA LYS A 358 4.48 -9.80 23.11
C LYS A 358 5.11 -8.45 22.74
N PRO A 359 6.01 -7.91 23.58
CA PRO A 359 6.74 -6.70 23.25
C PRO A 359 7.63 -6.90 22.01
N ILE A 360 8.08 -5.79 21.43
CA ILE A 360 8.99 -5.78 20.28
C ILE A 360 10.27 -5.05 20.63
N LYS A 361 11.34 -5.25 19.85
CA LYS A 361 12.59 -4.51 20.07
C LYS A 361 12.41 -3.02 19.76
N ALA A 362 12.88 -2.16 20.65
CA ALA A 362 12.94 -0.73 20.43
C ALA A 362 14.16 -0.40 19.56
N ASN A 363 13.92 0.09 18.34
CA ASN A 363 15.00 0.34 17.39
C ASN A 363 15.48 1.80 17.46
N ALA A 364 16.68 2.02 18.00
CA ALA A 364 17.30 3.33 18.12
C ALA A 364 18.10 3.74 16.86
N THR A 365 17.60 3.40 15.67
CA THR A 365 18.23 3.79 14.39
C THR A 365 17.96 5.27 14.12
N MET A 366 19.02 6.10 14.10
CA MET A 366 18.94 7.56 13.93
C MET A 366 20.23 8.14 13.33
N THR A 367 20.17 9.39 12.86
CA THR A 367 21.34 10.19 12.44
C THR A 367 22.45 10.22 13.50
N SER A 368 23.71 10.44 13.11
CA SER A 368 24.82 10.67 14.04
C SER A 368 24.95 12.12 14.50
N ASP A 369 24.26 13.05 13.84
CA ASP A 369 24.32 14.49 14.14
C ASP A 369 23.61 14.81 15.47
N PRO A 370 24.34 15.31 16.49
CA PRO A 370 23.76 15.67 17.79
C PRO A 370 22.70 16.79 17.69
N ALA A 371 22.85 17.74 16.77
CA ALA A 371 21.90 18.84 16.62
C ALA A 371 20.55 18.33 16.08
N GLU A 372 20.58 17.44 15.09
CA GLU A 372 19.38 16.79 14.56
C GLU A 372 18.69 15.92 15.62
N ARG A 373 19.46 15.17 16.43
CA ARG A 373 18.91 14.38 17.55
C ARG A 373 18.26 15.26 18.62
N ASN A 374 18.90 16.37 18.99
CA ASN A 374 18.36 17.30 19.99
C ASN A 374 17.06 17.93 19.50
N LYS A 375 17.01 18.34 18.22
CA LYS A 375 15.79 18.84 17.59
C LYS A 375 14.67 17.80 17.60
N ALA A 376 14.96 16.57 17.17
CA ALA A 376 13.97 15.48 17.18
C ALA A 376 13.48 15.17 18.61
N THR A 377 14.38 15.21 19.60
CA THR A 377 14.02 15.02 21.01
C THR A 377 13.04 16.11 21.47
N ALA A 378 13.33 17.38 21.17
CA ALA A 378 12.43 18.49 21.51
C ALA A 378 11.05 18.34 20.83
N GLU A 379 11.00 17.92 19.56
CA GLU A 379 9.75 17.73 18.82
C GLU A 379 8.91 16.54 19.32
N MET A 380 9.57 15.47 19.77
CA MET A 380 8.90 14.24 20.19
C MET A 380 8.48 14.26 21.66
N PHE A 381 9.22 14.96 22.51
CA PHE A 381 8.95 15.06 23.96
C PHE A 381 8.42 16.42 24.42
N GLY A 382 8.47 17.45 23.58
CA GLY A 382 7.89 18.76 23.89
C GLY A 382 6.37 18.69 24.05
N SER A 383 5.83 19.45 24.99
CA SER A 383 4.39 19.63 25.12
C SER A 383 3.84 20.31 23.86
N GLU A 384 2.74 19.79 23.32
CA GLU A 384 2.01 20.48 22.25
C GLU A 384 1.37 21.73 22.85
N SER A 385 2.10 22.84 22.88
CA SER A 385 1.48 24.14 23.11
C SER A 385 0.56 24.42 21.93
N ALA A 386 -0.72 24.53 22.25
CA ALA A 386 -1.85 24.78 21.37
C ALA A 386 -1.52 25.64 20.14
N ARG A 387 -1.89 25.14 18.97
CA ARG A 387 -2.29 25.96 17.83
C ARG A 387 -3.56 25.41 17.24
#